data_AF-A0A951S0Z3-F1
#
_entry.id   AF-A0A951S0Z3-F1
#
_cell.length_a   1.000
_cell.length_b   1.000
_cell.length_c   1.000
_cell.angle_alpha   90.00
_cell.angle_beta   90.00
_cell.angle_gamma   90.00
#
_symmetry.space_group_name_H-M   'P 1'
#
loop_
_entity.id
_entity.type
_entity.pdbx_description
1 polymer ?
#
loop_
_entity_poly.entity_id
_entity_poly.type
_entity_poly.pdbx_seq_one_letter_code
_entity_poly.pdbx_strand_id
1 'polypeptide(L)'
;MKTFLTIIILIIVSSFGIAQSSIDSGLVAYYPFNGNANDESGRGNNGTVNGASLTQDRFGINNRAYQFDGINDYISIADNPNLFSDELTISWWYKLTETPGAAWVVIGWVDGGHRYQQFFSGGQLSYFNGYNLTAPGLYFNPIYNLNYLNVWKHIVVTYQKTSATTSTTSIYVDGELKQTDNHTLAMDYASGIEFKIGKNVNGNFFKGALDDFRIFSRVLNQNEIVELYNDTTTFFGDNLIASFPFSGNADDESFLQNNGTAINAVLTTDRYGNPDNAYSFNGTDSRIQIPQNSFYSFGYGNFTMSAWININSISTARVVSAGFDQNDNIWGLGFGTHTVWGNGNRINYFVFSDNNFRDFSSNEINDYSTGEWTFIAASKTNDQIKFYQNGLEVGSAAINYPSNSNSYMSIGCRQYGSNNLNEFLNGKIDDVKIFNTGLTDQQIWNMYKSTTTAPNLIFPGDDSTLVNPSPAIVLDWDSTITANEYRLLIANDSLFNIIVYDTILTISSFTFDDWSAINFENINWKVRTINDGGTGPWSETNRFNIVLTDVKDETQLPTEFALLQNYPNPFNPSTNIQYAIANRQFVQLKVYDVLGNEIATLVNEEKSAGTYE
;
A
#
# COMPACT_ATOMS: atom_id res chain seq x y z
N MET A 1 51.58 -38.69 -18.50
CA MET A 1 52.21 -38.46 -17.18
C MET A 1 51.94 -37.00 -16.83
N LYS A 2 51.04 -36.60 -15.94
CA LYS A 2 50.48 -37.21 -14.74
C LYS A 2 48.96 -36.96 -14.70
N THR A 3 48.23 -37.98 -14.29
CA THR A 3 46.84 -37.93 -13.82
C THR A 3 46.79 -37.11 -12.54
N PHE A 4 45.93 -36.08 -12.47
CA PHE A 4 45.52 -35.50 -11.18
C PHE A 4 44.01 -35.58 -11.07
N LEU A 5 43.61 -36.45 -10.16
CA LEU A 5 42.28 -36.69 -9.66
C LEU A 5 41.94 -35.50 -8.73
N THR A 6 41.01 -34.63 -9.12
CA THR A 6 40.49 -33.60 -8.21
C THR A 6 39.17 -34.09 -7.63
N ILE A 7 39.21 -34.38 -6.33
CA ILE A 7 38.11 -34.84 -5.49
C ILE A 7 37.08 -33.71 -5.39
N ILE A 8 35.84 -33.96 -5.80
CA ILE A 8 34.70 -33.08 -5.51
C ILE A 8 34.30 -33.35 -4.05
N ILE A 9 34.62 -32.40 -3.16
CA ILE A 9 34.06 -32.36 -1.81
C ILE A 9 32.67 -31.74 -1.93
N LEU A 10 31.64 -32.56 -1.76
CA LEU A 10 30.26 -32.09 -1.63
C LEU A 10 30.09 -31.45 -0.25
N ILE A 11 30.17 -30.13 -0.15
CA ILE A 11 29.72 -29.40 1.04
C ILE A 11 28.20 -29.25 0.90
N ILE A 12 27.45 -30.06 1.63
CA ILE A 12 26.03 -29.80 1.87
C ILE A 12 25.96 -28.60 2.80
N VAL A 13 25.82 -27.40 2.23
CA VAL A 13 25.34 -26.24 2.99
C VAL A 13 23.82 -26.34 2.97
N SER A 14 23.25 -26.88 4.05
CA SER A 14 21.83 -26.68 4.33
C SER A 14 21.62 -25.19 4.60
N SER A 15 21.16 -24.43 3.62
CA SER A 15 20.63 -23.10 3.86
C SER A 15 19.32 -23.25 4.64
N PHE A 16 19.39 -23.04 5.95
CA PHE A 16 18.20 -22.77 6.74
C PHE A 16 17.55 -21.51 6.15
N GLY A 17 16.29 -21.63 5.72
CA GLY A 17 15.47 -20.46 5.41
C GLY A 17 15.34 -19.63 6.68
N ILE A 18 15.86 -18.41 6.66
CA ILE A 18 15.57 -17.44 7.73
C ILE A 18 14.19 -16.90 7.41
N ALA A 19 13.24 -17.18 8.31
CA ALA A 19 11.92 -16.56 8.29
C ALA A 19 12.05 -15.03 8.27
N GLN A 20 11.30 -14.37 7.39
CA GLN A 20 11.18 -12.91 7.38
C GLN A 20 10.77 -12.45 8.79
N SER A 21 11.59 -11.61 9.42
CA SER A 21 11.27 -11.07 10.73
C SER A 21 10.11 -10.08 10.60
N SER A 22 9.11 -10.17 11.49
CA SER A 22 8.09 -9.13 11.63
C SER A 22 8.74 -7.75 11.73
N ILE A 23 8.09 -6.71 11.19
CA ILE A 23 8.59 -5.34 11.24
C ILE A 23 8.84 -4.86 12.69
N ASP A 24 8.12 -5.41 13.66
CA ASP A 24 8.28 -5.12 15.10
C ASP A 24 9.57 -5.73 15.68
N SER A 25 10.21 -6.65 14.95
CA SER A 25 11.52 -7.16 15.33
C SER A 25 12.50 -5.99 15.46
N GLY A 26 13.14 -5.88 16.63
CA GLY A 26 14.08 -4.79 16.91
C GLY A 26 13.44 -3.43 17.14
N LEU A 27 12.11 -3.27 17.11
CA LEU A 27 11.42 -2.02 17.48
C LEU A 27 11.70 -1.68 18.94
N VAL A 28 12.21 -0.47 19.18
CA VAL A 28 12.64 0.04 20.50
C VAL A 28 11.66 1.05 21.06
N ALA A 29 11.12 1.91 20.20
CA ALA A 29 10.16 2.92 20.57
C ALA A 29 9.21 3.20 19.40
N TYR A 30 7.94 3.41 19.71
CA TYR A 30 6.92 3.76 18.74
C TYR A 30 5.97 4.80 19.32
N TYR A 31 5.91 5.97 18.68
CA TYR A 31 5.03 7.07 19.05
C TYR A 31 4.10 7.36 17.86
N PRO A 32 2.89 6.74 17.82
CA PRO A 32 1.88 7.09 16.83
C PRO A 32 1.26 8.46 17.09
N PHE A 33 1.54 9.09 18.23
CA PHE A 33 1.00 10.38 18.64
C PHE A 33 -0.54 10.43 18.75
N ASN A 34 -1.17 9.29 19.07
CA ASN A 34 -2.61 9.14 19.33
C ASN A 34 -3.03 9.84 20.64
N GLY A 35 -3.04 11.16 20.64
CA GLY A 35 -3.44 12.02 21.75
C GLY A 35 -2.39 12.20 22.85
N ASN A 36 -1.24 11.52 22.76
CA ASN A 36 -0.15 11.58 23.75
C ASN A 36 1.20 11.23 23.09
N ALA A 37 2.30 11.32 23.84
CA ALA A 37 3.64 10.91 23.39
C ALA A 37 4.13 9.63 24.11
N ASN A 38 3.22 8.72 24.45
CA ASN A 38 3.57 7.43 25.05
C ASN A 38 4.18 6.50 24.00
N ASP A 39 5.04 5.60 24.47
CA ASP A 39 5.67 4.57 23.66
C ASP A 39 4.76 3.33 23.58
N GLU A 40 4.29 3.03 22.38
CA GLU A 40 3.43 1.88 22.04
C GLU A 40 4.22 0.66 21.55
N SER A 41 5.55 0.70 21.55
CA SER A 41 6.39 -0.49 21.27
C SER A 41 6.37 -1.54 22.39
N GLY A 42 5.80 -1.19 23.55
CA GLY A 42 5.81 -2.02 24.76
C GLY A 42 7.10 -1.94 25.58
N ARG A 43 8.06 -1.06 25.22
CA ARG A 43 9.36 -0.93 25.93
C ARG A 43 9.42 0.19 26.96
N GLY A 44 8.38 1.02 27.06
CA GLY A 44 8.22 2.01 28.12
C GLY A 44 9.07 3.27 27.95
N ASN A 45 9.55 3.56 26.73
CA ASN A 45 10.31 4.78 26.39
C ASN A 45 9.39 6.00 26.24
N ASN A 46 8.46 6.23 27.17
CA ASN A 46 7.46 7.29 27.04
C ASN A 46 8.10 8.68 26.92
N GLY A 47 7.58 9.49 26.00
CA GLY A 47 7.97 10.89 25.82
C GLY A 47 7.19 11.83 26.74
N THR A 48 7.86 12.89 27.19
CA THR A 48 7.24 14.03 27.89
C THR A 48 7.13 15.21 26.95
N VAL A 49 5.90 15.68 26.70
CA VAL A 49 5.61 16.80 25.81
C VAL A 49 5.88 18.13 26.51
N ASN A 50 6.66 18.99 25.88
CA ASN A 50 6.98 20.33 26.36
C ASN A 50 6.58 21.34 25.28
N GLY A 51 5.39 21.94 25.41
CA GLY A 51 4.90 23.01 24.53
C GLY A 51 4.16 22.54 23.27
N ALA A 52 4.66 21.49 22.61
CA ALA A 52 4.07 20.97 21.37
C ALA A 52 2.57 20.63 21.54
N SER A 53 1.76 20.98 20.54
CA SER A 53 0.30 20.85 20.59
C SER A 53 -0.21 19.77 19.64
N LEU A 54 -1.30 19.11 20.01
CA LEU A 54 -1.92 18.08 19.17
C LEU A 54 -2.53 18.68 17.90
N THR A 55 -2.39 17.99 16.77
CA THR A 55 -2.87 18.42 15.45
C THR A 55 -3.37 17.22 14.63
N GLN A 56 -3.79 17.48 13.38
CA GLN A 56 -4.18 16.44 12.42
C GLN A 56 -2.97 15.66 11.91
N ASP A 57 -3.10 14.34 11.85
CA ASP A 57 -2.08 13.42 11.32
C ASP A 57 -1.98 13.41 9.79
N ARG A 58 -1.23 12.44 9.24
CA ARG A 58 -1.09 12.23 7.80
C ARG A 58 -2.37 11.81 7.07
N PHE A 59 -3.38 11.42 7.82
CA PHE A 59 -4.68 10.98 7.33
C PHE A 59 -5.80 11.99 7.61
N GLY A 60 -5.48 13.13 8.22
CA GLY A 60 -6.45 14.18 8.56
C GLY A 60 -7.21 13.93 9.87
N ILE A 61 -6.81 12.93 10.67
CA ILE A 61 -7.45 12.61 11.94
C ILE A 61 -6.93 13.56 13.03
N ASN A 62 -7.84 14.25 13.71
CA ASN A 62 -7.49 15.20 14.77
C ASN A 62 -6.79 14.51 15.95
N ASN A 63 -5.85 15.22 16.57
CA ASN A 63 -5.14 14.80 17.77
C ASN A 63 -4.31 13.53 17.61
N ARG A 64 -3.78 13.28 16.41
CA ARG A 64 -2.95 12.12 16.07
C ARG A 64 -1.54 12.48 15.58
N ALA A 65 -1.16 13.74 15.72
CA ALA A 65 0.18 14.24 15.43
C ALA A 65 0.50 15.41 16.37
N TYR A 66 1.77 15.81 16.43
CA TYR A 66 2.19 17.00 17.17
C TYR A 66 2.64 18.12 16.24
N GLN A 67 2.11 19.32 16.47
CA GLN A 67 2.54 20.58 15.90
C GLN A 67 3.57 21.24 16.82
N PHE A 68 4.68 21.66 16.22
CA PHE A 68 5.78 22.39 16.85
C PHE A 68 5.86 23.80 16.26
N ASP A 69 6.06 24.81 17.10
CA ASP A 69 6.02 26.22 16.75
C ASP A 69 7.36 26.83 16.29
N GLY A 70 8.47 26.13 16.49
CA GLY A 70 9.83 26.60 16.18
C GLY A 70 10.47 27.51 17.22
N ILE A 71 9.86 27.69 18.39
CA ILE A 71 10.32 28.61 19.44
C ILE A 71 10.80 27.87 20.68
N ASN A 72 9.97 26.99 21.24
CA ASN A 72 10.30 26.29 22.49
C ASN A 72 9.73 24.87 22.60
N ASP A 73 9.05 24.38 21.55
CA ASP A 73 8.37 23.08 21.54
C ASP A 73 9.33 21.89 21.36
N TYR A 74 9.21 20.87 22.20
CA TYR A 74 9.93 19.59 22.05
C TYR A 74 9.27 18.46 22.86
N ILE A 75 9.63 17.21 22.54
CA ILE A 75 9.31 16.03 23.35
C ILE A 75 10.62 15.44 23.87
N SER A 76 10.71 15.20 25.18
CA SER A 76 11.88 14.60 25.83
C SER A 76 11.62 13.15 26.18
N ILE A 77 12.53 12.27 25.79
CA ILE A 77 12.53 10.85 26.14
C ILE A 77 13.74 10.61 27.04
N ALA A 78 13.49 9.94 28.17
CA ALA A 78 14.53 9.64 29.15
C ALA A 78 15.67 8.83 28.52
N ASP A 79 16.89 9.03 29.01
CA ASP A 79 18.05 8.26 28.56
C ASP A 79 17.81 6.75 28.74
N ASN A 80 18.00 6.00 27.66
CA ASN A 80 17.92 4.55 27.64
C ASN A 80 18.95 4.01 26.65
N PRO A 81 19.84 3.09 27.05
CA PRO A 81 20.85 2.53 26.17
C PRO A 81 20.24 1.79 24.97
N ASN A 82 19.01 1.30 25.05
CA ASN A 82 18.37 0.60 23.92
C ASN A 82 17.95 1.55 22.78
N LEU A 83 17.81 2.86 23.04
CA LEU A 83 17.52 3.86 22.00
C LEU A 83 18.69 4.05 21.02
N PHE A 84 19.86 3.47 21.34
CA PHE A 84 21.05 3.50 20.52
C PHE A 84 21.73 2.14 20.49
N SER A 85 22.02 1.66 19.29
CA SER A 85 22.84 0.48 19.08
C SER A 85 23.87 0.75 17.97
N ASP A 86 24.78 -0.20 17.78
CA ASP A 86 25.70 -0.18 16.65
C ASP A 86 24.95 -0.18 15.30
N GLU A 87 23.68 -0.56 15.31
CA GLU A 87 22.74 -0.43 14.20
C GLU A 87 21.50 0.32 14.66
N LEU A 88 20.93 1.19 13.85
CA LEU A 88 19.80 2.02 14.23
C LEU A 88 18.98 2.38 12.99
N THR A 89 17.65 2.36 13.12
CA THR A 89 16.75 2.97 12.14
C THR A 89 15.79 3.91 12.85
N ILE A 90 15.63 5.12 12.34
CA ILE A 90 14.65 6.08 12.85
C ILE A 90 13.73 6.49 11.70
N SER A 91 12.41 6.33 11.92
CA SER A 91 11.34 6.61 10.95
C SER A 91 10.42 7.69 11.52
N TRP A 92 10.00 8.64 10.69
CA TRP A 92 9.04 9.68 11.08
C TRP A 92 8.38 10.31 9.87
N TRP A 93 7.15 10.76 10.05
CA TRP A 93 6.43 11.59 9.08
C TRP A 93 6.51 13.05 9.47
N TYR A 94 6.57 13.94 8.48
CA TYR A 94 6.54 15.39 8.72
C TYR A 94 5.68 16.15 7.70
N LYS A 95 5.24 17.34 8.11
CA LYS A 95 4.63 18.35 7.24
C LYS A 95 5.12 19.75 7.62
N LEU A 96 5.71 20.46 6.67
CA LEU A 96 6.15 21.85 6.82
C LEU A 96 5.14 22.81 6.18
N THR A 97 4.99 24.01 6.74
CA THR A 97 4.16 25.08 6.16
C THR A 97 4.97 26.20 5.51
N GLU A 98 6.27 26.26 5.80
CA GLU A 98 7.22 27.20 5.22
C GLU A 98 8.62 26.56 5.17
N THR A 99 9.49 27.11 4.32
CA THR A 99 10.87 26.62 4.19
C THR A 99 11.75 27.18 5.32
N PRO A 100 12.51 26.32 6.04
CA PRO A 100 13.42 26.77 7.09
C PRO A 100 14.51 27.71 6.57
N GLY A 101 14.54 28.94 7.09
CA GLY A 101 15.64 29.89 6.87
C GLY A 101 16.87 29.63 7.76
N ALA A 102 16.70 28.88 8.85
CA ALA A 102 17.74 28.43 9.78
C ALA A 102 17.51 26.95 10.13
N ALA A 103 18.41 26.34 10.91
CA ALA A 103 18.31 24.93 11.27
C ALA A 103 17.05 24.63 12.13
N TRP A 104 16.16 23.77 11.64
CA TRP A 104 15.02 23.22 12.38
C TRP A 104 15.28 21.77 12.75
N VAL A 105 15.45 21.50 14.04
CA VAL A 105 15.92 20.20 14.52
C VAL A 105 14.77 19.25 14.79
N VAL A 106 14.67 18.18 14.01
CA VAL A 106 13.66 17.13 14.20
C VAL A 106 14.08 16.18 15.31
N ILE A 107 15.35 15.79 15.36
CA ILE A 107 15.90 14.87 16.37
C ILE A 107 17.19 15.44 16.92
N GLY A 108 17.34 15.45 18.24
CA GLY A 108 18.56 15.84 18.92
C GLY A 108 18.91 14.89 20.06
N TRP A 109 20.11 14.33 20.00
CA TRP A 109 20.75 13.60 21.08
C TRP A 109 22.21 14.04 21.15
N VAL A 110 22.44 15.12 21.90
CA VAL A 110 23.70 15.86 21.91
C VAL A 110 24.00 16.25 23.35
N ASP A 111 25.23 16.05 23.83
CA ASP A 111 25.83 16.75 24.98
C ASP A 111 27.35 16.53 25.01
N GLY A 112 28.12 17.54 25.40
CA GLY A 112 29.52 17.42 25.84
C GLY A 112 30.56 16.76 24.91
N GLY A 113 30.19 16.33 23.69
CA GLY A 113 31.06 15.55 22.79
C GLY A 113 30.31 14.54 21.93
N HIS A 114 29.11 14.10 22.32
CA HIS A 114 28.27 13.15 21.58
C HIS A 114 27.34 13.90 20.64
N ARG A 115 27.22 13.49 19.36
CA ARG A 115 26.35 14.17 18.40
C ARG A 115 25.61 13.18 17.53
N TYR A 116 24.31 12.99 17.80
CA TYR A 116 23.34 12.56 16.81
C TYR A 116 22.27 13.64 16.62
N GLN A 117 22.05 14.07 15.38
CA GLN A 117 21.03 15.07 15.06
C GLN A 117 20.46 14.82 13.67
N GLN A 118 19.17 15.09 13.49
CA GLN A 118 18.53 15.26 12.18
C GLN A 118 17.81 16.60 12.14
N PHE A 119 17.99 17.37 11.06
CA PHE A 119 17.47 18.74 10.97
C PHE A 119 17.26 19.19 9.53
N PHE A 120 16.38 20.18 9.35
CA PHE A 120 16.25 20.90 8.09
C PHE A 120 17.07 22.18 8.10
N SER A 121 17.71 22.55 6.99
CA SER A 121 18.38 23.83 6.82
C SER A 121 18.33 24.26 5.36
N GLY A 122 17.78 25.44 5.07
CA GLY A 122 17.70 25.95 3.68
C GLY A 122 16.89 25.06 2.73
N GLY A 123 15.88 24.35 3.24
CA GLY A 123 15.05 23.42 2.45
C GLY A 123 15.66 22.02 2.23
N GLN A 124 16.78 21.72 2.89
CA GLN A 124 17.45 20.42 2.81
C GLN A 124 17.35 19.68 4.14
N LEU A 125 17.19 18.36 4.08
CA LEU A 125 17.38 17.52 5.27
C LEU A 125 18.87 17.26 5.46
N SER A 126 19.31 17.18 6.70
CA SER A 126 20.71 16.96 7.06
C SER A 126 20.78 16.22 8.38
N TYR A 127 21.90 15.54 8.60
CA TYR A 127 22.14 14.85 9.86
C TYR A 127 23.57 15.03 10.34
N PHE A 128 23.80 14.77 11.62
CA PHE A 128 25.11 14.66 12.24
C PHE A 128 25.19 13.33 13.01
N ASN A 129 26.31 12.62 12.89
CA ASN A 129 26.60 11.40 13.63
C ASN A 129 28.11 11.34 13.93
N GLY A 130 28.49 11.23 15.22
CA GLY A 130 29.89 11.01 15.61
C GLY A 130 30.22 11.30 17.08
N TYR A 131 31.44 10.93 17.47
CA TYR A 131 32.01 11.09 18.81
C TYR A 131 33.10 12.19 18.85
N ASN A 132 33.09 13.03 19.90
CA ASN A 132 34.07 14.08 20.22
C ASN A 132 34.42 15.05 19.07
N LEU A 133 33.41 15.57 18.38
CA LEU A 133 33.63 16.48 17.25
C LEU A 133 33.99 17.91 17.68
N THR A 134 35.27 18.26 17.69
CA THR A 134 35.69 19.64 17.35
C THR A 134 35.81 19.75 15.83
N ALA A 135 35.29 20.82 15.21
CA ALA A 135 35.42 21.02 13.75
C ALA A 135 36.90 20.85 13.34
N PRO A 136 37.21 20.03 12.31
CA PRO A 136 36.45 19.87 11.06
C PRO A 136 35.85 18.48 10.78
N GLY A 137 35.70 17.59 11.78
CA GLY A 137 35.11 16.25 11.57
C GLY A 137 33.59 16.19 11.37
N LEU A 138 32.96 17.33 11.01
CA LEU A 138 31.52 17.43 10.80
C LEU A 138 31.20 17.10 9.34
N TYR A 139 30.48 16.02 9.08
CA TYR A 139 29.93 15.74 7.76
C TYR A 139 28.70 16.61 7.54
N PHE A 140 28.91 17.78 6.94
CA PHE A 140 27.85 18.62 6.38
C PHE A 140 27.66 18.22 4.91
N ASN A 141 26.85 17.21 4.66
CA ASN A 141 26.38 17.01 3.30
C ASN A 141 25.00 17.67 3.18
N PRO A 142 24.79 18.60 2.23
CA PRO A 142 23.46 19.08 1.88
C PRO A 142 22.72 17.94 1.20
N ILE A 143 21.74 17.35 1.89
CA ILE A 143 21.16 16.06 1.49
C ILE A 143 19.70 16.27 1.12
N TYR A 144 19.43 16.15 -0.17
CA TYR A 144 18.12 16.14 -0.80
C TYR A 144 17.25 17.39 -0.55
N ASN A 145 16.93 18.11 -1.64
CA ASN A 145 16.02 19.25 -1.57
C ASN A 145 14.59 18.76 -1.29
N LEU A 146 14.09 19.04 -0.08
CA LEU A 146 12.75 18.71 0.37
C LEU A 146 11.92 19.98 0.46
N ASN A 147 11.66 20.61 -0.68
CA ASN A 147 10.80 21.78 -0.78
C ASN A 147 9.33 21.40 -0.93
N TYR A 148 8.86 20.50 -0.08
CA TYR A 148 7.49 20.04 -0.03
C TYR A 148 6.76 20.72 1.13
N LEU A 149 5.93 21.69 0.80
CA LEU A 149 5.10 22.42 1.77
C LEU A 149 3.67 21.89 1.74
N ASN A 150 3.04 21.86 2.91
CA ASN A 150 1.65 21.46 3.14
C ASN A 150 1.30 20.02 2.71
N VAL A 151 2.31 19.17 2.53
CA VAL A 151 2.15 17.74 2.25
C VAL A 151 2.94 16.93 3.26
N TRP A 152 2.42 15.76 3.60
CA TRP A 152 3.10 14.81 4.47
C TRP A 152 4.18 14.05 3.67
N LYS A 153 5.34 13.87 4.29
CA LYS A 153 6.49 13.14 3.74
C LYS A 153 7.06 12.21 4.79
N HIS A 154 7.43 11.01 4.37
CA HIS A 154 8.00 9.99 5.25
C HIS A 154 9.51 9.99 5.13
N ILE A 155 10.21 10.02 6.26
CA ILE A 155 11.66 9.98 6.34
C ILE A 155 12.06 8.74 7.13
N VAL A 156 13.01 7.99 6.58
CA VAL A 156 13.72 6.95 7.33
C VAL A 156 15.22 7.21 7.24
N VAL A 157 15.90 7.18 8.38
CA VAL A 157 17.35 7.25 8.45
C VAL A 157 17.87 5.99 9.11
N THR A 158 18.70 5.24 8.39
CA THR A 158 19.40 4.07 8.89
C THR A 158 20.84 4.43 9.20
N TYR A 159 21.40 3.85 10.25
CA TYR A 159 22.78 3.98 10.67
C TYR A 159 23.35 2.60 11.01
N GLN A 160 24.56 2.33 10.55
CA GLN A 160 25.28 1.10 10.83
C GLN A 160 26.74 1.41 11.14
N LYS A 161 27.22 0.98 12.29
CA LYS A 161 28.64 0.99 12.65
C LYS A 161 29.34 -0.14 11.89
N THR A 162 30.28 0.21 11.02
CA THR A 162 31.01 -0.75 10.17
C THR A 162 32.37 -1.13 10.76
N SER A 163 32.90 -0.34 11.68
CA SER A 163 34.06 -0.67 12.52
C SER A 163 34.03 0.14 13.81
N ALA A 164 35.04 -0.02 14.67
CA ALA A 164 35.18 0.79 15.89
C ALA A 164 35.15 2.31 15.61
N THR A 165 35.53 2.75 14.41
CA THR A 165 35.60 4.17 14.05
C THR A 165 34.88 4.50 12.76
N THR A 166 34.19 3.59 12.07
CA THR A 166 33.54 3.92 10.79
C THR A 166 32.08 3.55 10.84
N SER A 167 31.24 4.27 10.08
CA SER A 167 29.82 3.98 9.98
C SER A 167 29.29 4.27 8.59
N THR A 168 28.12 3.73 8.29
CA THR A 168 27.35 4.00 7.08
C THR A 168 26.00 4.54 7.51
N THR A 169 25.53 5.60 6.84
CA THR A 169 24.21 6.18 7.09
C THR A 169 23.45 6.27 5.77
N SER A 170 22.21 5.83 5.74
CA SER A 170 21.35 5.95 4.56
C SER A 170 20.05 6.68 4.87
N ILE A 171 19.60 7.54 3.96
CA ILE A 171 18.35 8.28 4.05
C ILE A 171 17.39 7.77 2.98
N TYR A 172 16.14 7.56 3.40
CA TYR A 172 15.02 7.21 2.55
C TYR A 172 13.93 8.28 2.68
N VAL A 173 13.30 8.59 1.57
CA VAL A 173 12.15 9.50 1.51
C VAL A 173 11.02 8.77 0.80
N ASP A 174 9.85 8.71 1.42
CA ASP A 174 8.66 8.03 0.91
C ASP A 174 8.94 6.57 0.50
N GLY A 175 9.72 5.88 1.34
CA GLY A 175 10.13 4.49 1.11
C GLY A 175 11.28 4.31 0.12
N GLU A 176 11.80 5.36 -0.53
CA GLU A 176 12.88 5.24 -1.53
C GLU A 176 14.23 5.69 -0.99
N LEU A 177 15.29 4.88 -1.20
CA LEU A 177 16.66 5.26 -0.87
C LEU A 177 17.09 6.49 -1.66
N LYS A 178 17.48 7.57 -0.97
CA LYS A 178 17.98 8.80 -1.59
C LYS A 178 19.49 8.90 -1.53
N GLN A 179 20.10 8.46 -0.44
CA GLN A 179 21.53 8.62 -0.24
C GLN A 179 22.06 7.57 0.73
N THR A 180 23.29 7.14 0.48
CA THR A 180 24.11 6.37 1.42
C THR A 180 25.47 7.03 1.54
N ASP A 181 25.88 7.38 2.75
CA ASP A 181 27.17 7.97 3.05
C ASP A 181 27.99 7.04 3.93
N ASN A 182 29.27 6.91 3.61
CA ASN A 182 30.24 6.22 4.45
C ASN A 182 31.08 7.26 5.20
N HIS A 183 31.19 7.07 6.52
CA HIS A 183 31.82 8.00 7.44
C HIS A 183 33.06 7.37 8.07
N THR A 184 34.10 8.17 8.28
CA THR A 184 35.32 7.73 8.97
C THR A 184 35.22 7.86 10.49
N LEU A 185 34.02 8.11 11.00
CA LEU A 185 33.67 8.18 12.42
C LEU A 185 32.42 7.35 12.67
N ALA A 186 32.33 6.73 13.85
CA ALA A 186 31.15 6.05 14.35
C ALA A 186 30.64 6.76 15.61
N MET A 187 29.35 6.57 15.90
CA MET A 187 28.76 6.98 17.17
C MET A 187 29.16 6.02 18.29
N ASP A 188 29.28 6.58 19.50
CA ASP A 188 29.38 5.84 20.75
C ASP A 188 28.28 6.31 21.70
N TYR A 189 27.63 5.35 22.36
CA TYR A 189 26.58 5.63 23.35
C TYR A 189 27.15 6.38 24.56
N ALA A 190 26.40 7.36 25.06
CA ALA A 190 26.69 8.08 26.29
C ALA A 190 25.48 8.14 27.21
N SER A 191 25.66 7.59 28.41
CA SER A 191 24.66 7.65 29.47
C SER A 191 24.47 9.08 29.97
N GLY A 192 23.25 9.41 30.37
CA GLY A 192 22.83 10.69 30.93
C GLY A 192 22.34 11.70 29.90
N ILE A 193 22.24 11.33 28.62
CA ILE A 193 21.78 12.23 27.55
C ILE A 193 20.36 11.84 27.11
N GLU A 194 19.39 12.72 27.34
CA GLU A 194 18.01 12.56 26.87
C GLU A 194 17.91 12.61 25.35
N PHE A 195 17.06 11.76 24.77
CA PHE A 195 16.68 11.86 23.37
C PHE A 195 15.57 12.90 23.21
N LYS A 196 15.72 13.83 22.27
CA LYS A 196 14.76 14.92 22.05
C LYS A 196 14.20 14.88 20.64
N ILE A 197 12.88 14.95 20.54
CA ILE A 197 12.16 15.20 19.30
C ILE A 197 11.80 16.69 19.27
N GLY A 198 12.17 17.38 18.19
CA GLY A 198 11.86 18.80 17.98
C GLY A 198 12.91 19.79 18.51
N LYS A 199 14.06 19.35 19.06
CA LYS A 199 15.06 20.25 19.64
C LYS A 199 16.49 19.68 19.69
N ASN A 200 17.50 20.55 19.59
CA ASN A 200 18.88 20.26 20.04
C ASN A 200 19.29 20.99 21.34
N VAL A 201 20.49 20.70 21.86
CA VAL A 201 21.04 21.37 23.05
C VAL A 201 21.27 22.86 22.91
N ASN A 202 21.46 23.36 21.68
CA ASN A 202 21.71 24.77 21.42
C ASN A 202 20.42 25.60 21.38
N GLY A 203 19.25 24.98 21.56
CA GLY A 203 17.96 25.67 21.49
C GLY A 203 17.53 26.00 20.05
N ASN A 204 17.91 25.16 19.08
CA ASN A 204 17.25 25.15 17.78
C ASN A 204 16.05 24.21 17.84
N PHE A 205 14.90 24.68 17.37
CA PHE A 205 13.61 24.00 17.50
C PHE A 205 13.02 23.67 16.13
N PHE A 206 12.26 22.58 16.05
CA PHE A 206 11.49 22.23 14.86
C PHE A 206 10.25 23.12 14.73
N LYS A 207 9.91 23.50 13.49
CA LYS A 207 8.65 24.15 13.16
C LYS A 207 7.93 23.33 12.10
N GLY A 208 6.76 22.78 12.43
CA GLY A 208 6.04 21.87 11.55
C GLY A 208 5.25 20.82 12.35
N ALA A 209 4.61 19.90 11.65
CA ALA A 209 3.93 18.76 12.26
C ALA A 209 4.78 17.49 12.11
N LEU A 210 4.79 16.63 13.14
CA LEU A 210 5.38 15.29 13.12
C LEU A 210 4.32 14.24 13.47
N ASP A 211 4.43 13.08 12.83
CA ASP A 211 3.54 11.93 12.99
C ASP A 211 4.36 10.62 12.94
N ASP A 212 3.83 9.57 13.58
CA ASP A 212 4.28 8.17 13.51
C ASP A 212 5.80 7.98 13.56
N PHE A 213 6.34 8.27 14.74
CA PHE A 213 7.77 8.23 15.02
C PHE A 213 8.18 6.87 15.56
N ARG A 214 9.16 6.21 14.92
CA ARG A 214 9.63 4.87 15.30
C ARG A 214 11.15 4.81 15.40
N ILE A 215 11.66 4.03 16.35
CA ILE A 215 13.09 3.75 16.54
C ILE A 215 13.29 2.24 16.57
N PHE A 216 14.22 1.73 15.76
CA PHE A 216 14.60 0.33 15.71
C PHE A 216 16.09 0.16 16.05
N SER A 217 16.42 -0.89 16.78
CA SER A 217 17.78 -1.28 17.18
C SER A 217 18.55 -2.06 16.11
N ARG A 218 18.15 -1.90 14.84
CA ARG A 218 18.72 -2.58 13.68
C ARG A 218 18.57 -1.73 12.44
N VAL A 219 19.33 -2.06 11.39
CA VAL A 219 19.08 -1.55 10.05
C VAL A 219 17.86 -2.26 9.47
N LEU A 220 16.83 -1.49 9.08
CA LEU A 220 15.73 -2.03 8.31
C LEU A 220 16.15 -2.20 6.85
N ASN A 221 15.71 -3.29 6.24
CA ASN A 221 15.92 -3.50 4.81
C ASN A 221 14.90 -2.68 3.99
N GLN A 222 15.14 -2.58 2.69
CA GLN A 222 14.32 -1.80 1.76
C GLN A 222 12.83 -2.21 1.76
N ASN A 223 12.51 -3.50 1.92
CA ASN A 223 11.12 -3.97 1.95
C ASN A 223 10.42 -3.53 3.24
N GLU A 224 11.09 -3.64 4.38
CA GLU A 224 10.57 -3.17 5.66
C GLU A 224 10.38 -1.65 5.66
N ILE A 225 11.29 -0.89 5.04
CA ILE A 225 11.15 0.56 4.90
C ILE A 225 9.93 0.92 4.02
N VAL A 226 9.68 0.16 2.95
CA VAL A 226 8.48 0.31 2.12
C VAL A 226 7.22 -0.09 2.88
N GLU A 227 7.29 -1.11 3.73
CA GLU A 227 6.19 -1.51 4.62
C GLU A 227 5.86 -0.39 5.62
N LEU A 228 6.87 0.25 6.23
CA LEU A 228 6.68 1.43 7.09
C LEU A 228 6.04 2.61 6.35
N TYR A 229 6.44 2.85 5.10
CA TYR A 229 5.88 3.93 4.29
C TYR A 229 4.41 3.68 3.92
N ASN A 230 4.09 2.44 3.55
CA ASN A 230 2.72 2.05 3.20
C ASN A 230 1.88 1.69 4.44
N ASP A 231 2.43 1.88 5.63
CA ASP A 231 1.77 1.50 6.85
C ASP A 231 0.50 2.34 7.07
N THR A 232 -0.63 1.69 6.81
CA THR A 232 -1.98 2.17 7.08
C THR A 232 -2.55 1.55 8.35
N THR A 233 -1.78 0.74 9.09
CA THR A 233 -2.23 0.21 10.39
C THR A 233 -2.58 1.35 11.35
N THR A 234 -1.96 2.54 11.21
CA THR A 234 -2.33 3.78 11.92
C THR A 234 -3.53 4.52 11.34
N PHE A 235 -3.88 4.31 10.06
CA PHE A 235 -5.05 4.90 9.42
C PHE A 235 -6.33 4.53 10.16
N PHE A 236 -6.34 3.34 10.75
CA PHE A 236 -7.45 2.84 11.52
C PHE A 236 -7.09 2.26 12.89
N GLY A 237 -5.84 2.31 13.35
CA GLY A 237 -5.30 1.46 14.43
C GLY A 237 -6.08 1.37 15.74
N ASP A 238 -6.75 2.44 16.18
CA ASP A 238 -7.66 2.38 17.35
C ASP A 238 -9.15 2.28 16.97
N ASN A 239 -9.45 2.53 15.70
CA ASN A 239 -10.81 2.67 15.20
C ASN A 239 -11.33 1.46 14.41
N LEU A 240 -10.45 0.64 13.81
CA LEU A 240 -10.78 -0.63 13.15
C LEU A 240 -11.05 -1.66 14.24
N ILE A 241 -12.31 -2.02 14.39
CA ILE A 241 -12.76 -2.97 15.41
C ILE A 241 -13.09 -4.35 14.85
N ALA A 242 -13.08 -4.51 13.52
CA ALA A 242 -13.09 -5.82 12.88
C ALA A 242 -12.59 -5.73 11.43
N SER A 243 -11.77 -6.70 11.01
CA SER A 243 -11.29 -6.86 9.63
C SER A 243 -11.31 -8.34 9.25
N PHE A 244 -12.20 -8.72 8.34
CA PHE A 244 -12.33 -10.09 7.84
C PHE A 244 -11.95 -10.11 6.34
N PRO A 245 -10.67 -10.35 6.00
CA PRO A 245 -10.24 -10.49 4.61
C PRO A 245 -10.60 -11.85 4.00
N PHE A 246 -10.99 -12.81 4.84
CA PHE A 246 -11.37 -14.17 4.44
C PHE A 246 -10.27 -14.97 3.72
N SER A 247 -9.01 -14.72 4.04
CA SER A 247 -7.84 -15.44 3.51
C SER A 247 -7.69 -16.84 4.10
N GLY A 248 -8.55 -17.76 3.65
CA GLY A 248 -8.55 -19.17 4.02
C GLY A 248 -9.31 -19.50 5.31
N ASN A 249 -9.77 -18.49 6.05
CA ASN A 249 -10.50 -18.65 7.31
C ASN A 249 -11.47 -17.47 7.53
N ALA A 250 -12.17 -17.45 8.65
CA ALA A 250 -13.06 -16.37 9.05
C ALA A 250 -12.49 -15.55 10.22
N ASP A 251 -11.17 -15.47 10.34
CA ASP A 251 -10.49 -14.79 11.43
C ASP A 251 -10.57 -13.26 11.29
N ASP A 252 -10.57 -12.59 12.43
CA ASP A 252 -10.55 -11.13 12.51
C ASP A 252 -9.09 -10.66 12.66
N GLU A 253 -8.59 -9.96 11.65
CA GLU A 253 -7.23 -9.42 11.63
C GLU A 253 -7.10 -8.06 12.32
N SER A 254 -8.17 -7.55 12.94
CA SER A 254 -8.07 -6.39 13.81
C SER A 254 -7.37 -6.73 15.13
N PHE A 255 -7.01 -5.70 15.90
CA PHE A 255 -6.41 -5.87 17.23
C PHE A 255 -7.31 -6.64 18.22
N LEU A 256 -8.61 -6.76 17.93
CA LEU A 256 -9.58 -7.39 18.81
C LEU A 256 -9.68 -8.92 18.62
N GLN A 257 -9.25 -9.45 17.47
CA GLN A 257 -9.25 -10.89 17.17
C GLN A 257 -10.61 -11.58 17.47
N ASN A 258 -11.72 -10.92 17.13
CA ASN A 258 -13.06 -11.50 17.28
C ASN A 258 -13.35 -12.46 16.11
N ASN A 259 -12.64 -13.58 16.07
CA ASN A 259 -12.71 -14.53 14.95
C ASN A 259 -14.13 -15.06 14.76
N GLY A 260 -14.53 -15.16 13.50
CA GLY A 260 -15.81 -15.71 13.08
C GLY A 260 -15.77 -17.24 12.95
N THR A 261 -16.94 -17.86 13.10
CA THR A 261 -17.16 -19.27 12.77
C THR A 261 -18.06 -19.35 11.54
N ALA A 262 -17.57 -19.95 10.46
CA ALA A 262 -18.38 -20.24 9.29
C ALA A 262 -19.41 -21.34 9.59
N ILE A 263 -20.69 -21.05 9.29
CA ILE A 263 -21.80 -21.99 9.44
C ILE A 263 -22.49 -22.06 8.09
N ASN A 264 -22.31 -23.19 7.39
CA ASN A 264 -22.79 -23.43 6.02
C ASN A 264 -22.31 -22.41 4.96
N ALA A 265 -21.48 -21.44 5.33
CA ALA A 265 -20.74 -20.61 4.38
C ALA A 265 -19.50 -21.39 3.93
N VAL A 266 -19.17 -21.30 2.63
CA VAL A 266 -18.07 -22.09 2.03
C VAL A 266 -17.07 -21.15 1.38
N LEU A 267 -15.78 -21.38 1.63
CA LEU A 267 -14.69 -20.66 0.98
C LEU A 267 -14.81 -20.73 -0.55
N THR A 268 -14.50 -19.62 -1.21
CA THR A 268 -14.64 -19.45 -2.66
C THR A 268 -13.59 -18.46 -3.16
N THR A 269 -13.50 -18.32 -4.48
CA THR A 269 -12.70 -17.28 -5.12
C THR A 269 -13.17 -15.87 -4.72
N ASP A 270 -12.20 -15.00 -4.45
CA ASP A 270 -12.38 -13.56 -4.23
C ASP A 270 -12.67 -12.80 -5.55
N ARG A 271 -12.58 -11.47 -5.49
CA ARG A 271 -12.72 -10.56 -6.65
C ARG A 271 -11.57 -10.58 -7.65
N TYR A 272 -10.48 -11.22 -7.31
CA TYR A 272 -9.30 -11.39 -8.16
C TYR A 272 -9.18 -12.79 -8.74
N GLY A 273 -10.08 -13.69 -8.33
CA GLY A 273 -10.03 -15.10 -8.72
C GLY A 273 -9.13 -15.96 -7.83
N ASN A 274 -8.57 -15.40 -6.75
CA ASN A 274 -7.75 -16.17 -5.82
C ASN A 274 -8.64 -17.15 -5.05
N PRO A 275 -8.35 -18.46 -5.07
CA PRO A 275 -9.14 -19.45 -4.35
C PRO A 275 -9.09 -19.21 -2.85
N ASP A 276 -10.16 -19.60 -2.15
CA ASP A 276 -10.28 -19.56 -0.69
C ASP A 276 -10.01 -18.20 -0.04
N ASN A 277 -10.29 -17.09 -0.74
CA ASN A 277 -10.11 -15.72 -0.24
C ASN A 277 -11.44 -14.95 -0.08
N ALA A 278 -12.58 -15.65 -0.13
CA ALA A 278 -13.91 -15.10 0.13
C ALA A 278 -14.84 -16.20 0.63
N TYR A 279 -16.03 -15.84 1.12
CA TYR A 279 -17.08 -16.83 1.45
C TYR A 279 -18.28 -16.73 0.52
N SER A 280 -18.83 -17.88 0.15
CA SER A 280 -20.11 -18.05 -0.50
C SER A 280 -21.22 -18.37 0.51
N PHE A 281 -22.40 -17.80 0.27
CA PHE A 281 -23.58 -17.86 1.11
C PHE A 281 -24.77 -18.33 0.28
N ASN A 282 -25.53 -19.28 0.80
CA ASN A 282 -26.58 -20.01 0.07
C ASN A 282 -27.97 -19.34 0.04
N GLY A 283 -28.14 -18.19 0.70
CA GLY A 283 -29.42 -17.49 0.78
C GLY A 283 -30.46 -18.10 1.73
N THR A 284 -30.11 -19.10 2.53
CA THR A 284 -31.07 -19.79 3.43
C THR A 284 -30.59 -19.94 4.86
N ASP A 285 -29.35 -20.37 5.08
CA ASP A 285 -28.81 -20.60 6.43
C ASP A 285 -27.30 -20.35 6.58
N SER A 286 -26.59 -20.05 5.48
CA SER A 286 -25.17 -19.68 5.51
C SER A 286 -24.96 -18.37 6.26
N ARG A 287 -23.95 -18.35 7.15
CA ARG A 287 -23.45 -17.14 7.80
C ARG A 287 -22.04 -17.34 8.32
N ILE A 288 -21.34 -16.24 8.59
CA ILE A 288 -20.23 -16.23 9.54
C ILE A 288 -20.78 -15.68 10.85
N GLN A 289 -20.61 -16.42 11.95
CA GLN A 289 -21.05 -16.00 13.27
C GLN A 289 -19.85 -15.55 14.11
N ILE A 290 -19.90 -14.31 14.58
CA ILE A 290 -18.86 -13.67 15.36
C ILE A 290 -19.31 -13.60 16.84
N PRO A 291 -18.46 -13.95 17.81
CA PRO A 291 -18.77 -13.87 19.24
C PRO A 291 -19.34 -12.50 19.66
N GLN A 292 -20.23 -12.51 20.65
CA GLN A 292 -20.76 -11.29 21.22
C GLN A 292 -19.63 -10.42 21.78
N ASN A 293 -19.61 -9.15 21.40
CA ASN A 293 -18.67 -8.17 21.93
C ASN A 293 -19.31 -6.78 22.04
N SER A 294 -19.00 -6.04 23.11
CA SER A 294 -19.46 -4.67 23.31
C SER A 294 -18.86 -3.65 22.34
N PHE A 295 -17.75 -3.96 21.65
CA PHE A 295 -17.18 -3.06 20.63
C PHE A 295 -18.14 -2.80 19.45
N TYR A 296 -19.11 -3.69 19.25
CA TYR A 296 -20.16 -3.56 18.24
C TYR A 296 -21.37 -2.74 18.73
N SER A 297 -21.30 -2.14 19.93
CA SER A 297 -22.27 -1.16 20.43
C SER A 297 -21.74 0.26 20.26
N PHE A 298 -22.14 0.92 19.18
CA PHE A 298 -21.73 2.29 18.87
C PHE A 298 -22.53 3.35 19.65
N GLY A 299 -23.72 3.02 20.16
CA GLY A 299 -24.62 4.01 20.75
C GLY A 299 -24.91 5.13 19.74
N TYR A 300 -24.84 6.39 20.17
CA TYR A 300 -24.94 7.55 19.27
C TYR A 300 -23.64 7.88 18.53
N GLY A 301 -22.57 7.12 18.78
CA GLY A 301 -21.25 7.33 18.21
C GLY A 301 -21.20 7.18 16.69
N ASN A 302 -20.02 7.47 16.17
CA ASN A 302 -19.72 7.33 14.76
C ASN A 302 -19.35 5.88 14.44
N PHE A 303 -19.50 5.47 13.19
CA PHE A 303 -19.06 4.16 12.73
C PHE A 303 -18.92 4.15 11.22
N THR A 304 -18.19 3.15 10.71
CA THR A 304 -18.17 2.83 9.29
C THR A 304 -18.19 1.33 9.11
N MET A 305 -18.93 0.84 8.13
CA MET A 305 -18.97 -0.57 7.74
C MET A 305 -18.80 -0.68 6.24
N SER A 306 -18.01 -1.64 5.78
CA SER A 306 -17.81 -1.91 4.36
C SER A 306 -17.63 -3.39 4.07
N ALA A 307 -17.94 -3.76 2.84
CA ALA A 307 -17.65 -5.09 2.30
C ALA A 307 -17.62 -5.06 0.78
N TRP A 308 -16.92 -6.03 0.20
CA TRP A 308 -17.16 -6.45 -1.18
C TRP A 308 -18.25 -7.52 -1.21
N ILE A 309 -19.21 -7.37 -2.12
CA ILE A 309 -20.30 -8.33 -2.31
C ILE A 309 -20.45 -8.72 -3.77
N ASN A 310 -20.84 -9.96 -4.02
CA ASN A 310 -21.23 -10.46 -5.33
C ASN A 310 -22.49 -11.29 -5.18
N ILE A 311 -23.65 -10.76 -5.57
CA ILE A 311 -24.93 -11.42 -5.29
C ILE A 311 -25.47 -12.17 -6.51
N ASN A 312 -26.09 -13.31 -6.24
CA ASN A 312 -26.75 -14.14 -7.27
C ASN A 312 -28.17 -13.66 -7.59
N SER A 313 -28.80 -12.94 -6.67
CA SER A 313 -30.16 -12.46 -6.81
C SER A 313 -30.37 -11.17 -6.03
N ILE A 314 -31.15 -10.26 -6.61
CA ILE A 314 -31.61 -9.05 -5.93
C ILE A 314 -32.75 -9.42 -4.98
N SER A 315 -32.48 -9.30 -3.68
CA SER A 315 -33.42 -9.47 -2.58
C SER A 315 -32.90 -8.73 -1.36
N THR A 316 -33.75 -8.42 -0.38
CA THR A 316 -33.27 -7.90 0.91
C THR A 316 -32.31 -8.89 1.54
N ALA A 317 -31.05 -8.48 1.73
CA ALA A 317 -30.02 -9.29 2.33
C ALA A 317 -29.17 -8.46 3.30
N ARG A 318 -28.60 -9.13 4.29
CA ARG A 318 -27.65 -8.52 5.23
C ARG A 318 -26.23 -8.96 4.95
N VAL A 319 -25.38 -7.95 4.90
CA VAL A 319 -23.95 -8.13 4.74
C VAL A 319 -23.32 -8.27 6.11
N VAL A 320 -23.63 -7.35 7.02
CA VAL A 320 -23.26 -7.46 8.43
C VAL A 320 -24.40 -6.96 9.30
N SER A 321 -24.68 -7.66 10.39
CA SER A 321 -25.63 -7.20 11.42
C SER A 321 -25.19 -7.68 12.80
N ALA A 322 -25.57 -6.95 13.84
CA ALA A 322 -25.26 -7.35 15.21
C ALA A 322 -26.44 -7.13 16.13
N GLY A 323 -26.64 -8.09 17.03
CA GLY A 323 -27.70 -8.05 18.03
C GLY A 323 -29.05 -8.61 17.55
N PHE A 324 -30.10 -8.41 18.34
CA PHE A 324 -31.45 -8.88 18.02
C PHE A 324 -32.52 -7.90 18.54
N ASP A 325 -33.66 -7.83 17.85
CA ASP A 325 -34.63 -6.72 18.04
C ASP A 325 -35.46 -6.81 19.33
N GLN A 326 -35.60 -7.97 19.97
CA GLN A 326 -36.38 -8.12 21.21
C GLN A 326 -35.95 -7.17 22.36
N ASN A 327 -34.75 -6.60 22.28
CA ASN A 327 -34.18 -5.75 23.32
C ASN A 327 -33.76 -4.36 22.81
N ASP A 328 -34.25 -3.85 21.67
CA ASP A 328 -33.81 -2.53 21.15
C ASP A 328 -32.29 -2.46 20.88
N ASN A 329 -31.70 -3.58 20.47
CA ASN A 329 -30.26 -3.75 20.35
C ASN A 329 -29.90 -4.49 19.06
N ILE A 330 -30.43 -4.04 17.91
CA ILE A 330 -29.96 -4.53 16.62
C ILE A 330 -29.65 -3.38 15.67
N TRP A 331 -28.60 -3.58 14.89
CA TRP A 331 -28.28 -2.79 13.71
C TRP A 331 -27.75 -3.69 12.59
N GLY A 332 -27.72 -3.18 11.37
CA GLY A 332 -27.05 -3.88 10.28
C GLY A 332 -26.95 -3.10 8.98
N LEU A 333 -25.89 -3.38 8.23
CA LEU A 333 -25.68 -2.99 6.85
C LEU A 333 -26.24 -4.07 5.93
N GLY A 334 -27.04 -3.65 4.96
CA GLY A 334 -27.62 -4.53 3.96
C GLY A 334 -27.73 -3.89 2.60
N PHE A 335 -28.28 -4.69 1.69
CA PHE A 335 -28.54 -4.30 0.32
C PHE A 335 -29.82 -4.98 -0.17
N GLY A 336 -30.51 -4.34 -1.11
CA GLY A 336 -31.57 -4.95 -1.91
C GLY A 336 -32.80 -4.07 -2.03
N THR A 337 -33.94 -4.72 -2.28
CA THR A 337 -35.27 -4.10 -2.33
C THR A 337 -35.95 -4.18 -0.97
N HIS A 338 -36.95 -3.33 -0.69
CA HIS A 338 -37.72 -3.44 0.54
C HIS A 338 -39.13 -2.89 0.33
N THR A 339 -40.12 -3.47 1.02
CA THR A 339 -41.54 -3.12 0.87
C THR A 339 -41.86 -1.68 1.28
N VAL A 340 -41.04 -1.06 2.13
CA VAL A 340 -41.25 0.30 2.66
C VAL A 340 -40.68 1.40 1.76
N TRP A 341 -39.67 1.11 0.94
CA TRP A 341 -38.99 2.13 0.10
C TRP A 341 -39.39 2.09 -1.36
N GLY A 342 -40.22 1.13 -1.75
CA GLY A 342 -40.65 0.92 -3.12
C GLY A 342 -39.74 -0.03 -3.90
N ASN A 343 -39.92 -0.04 -5.22
CA ASN A 343 -39.10 -0.84 -6.11
C ASN A 343 -37.67 -0.25 -6.21
N GLY A 344 -36.67 -1.09 -6.50
CA GLY A 344 -35.29 -0.65 -6.75
C GLY A 344 -34.29 -1.03 -5.66
N ASN A 345 -33.03 -1.17 -6.07
CA ASN A 345 -31.91 -1.59 -5.24
C ASN A 345 -31.37 -0.43 -4.42
N ARG A 346 -31.15 -0.66 -3.13
CA ARG A 346 -30.56 0.33 -2.23
C ARG A 346 -29.58 -0.34 -1.29
N ILE A 347 -28.53 0.39 -0.92
CA ILE A 347 -27.75 0.06 0.28
C ILE A 347 -28.51 0.64 1.46
N ASN A 348 -28.62 -0.11 2.54
CA ASN A 348 -29.35 0.33 3.71
C ASN A 348 -28.61 0.05 5.01
N TYR A 349 -28.90 0.88 6.00
CA TYR A 349 -28.53 0.67 7.38
C TYR A 349 -29.80 0.71 8.22
N PHE A 350 -30.08 -0.37 8.95
CA PHE A 350 -31.24 -0.44 9.82
C PHE A 350 -30.82 -0.42 11.29
N VAL A 351 -31.73 0.05 12.14
CA VAL A 351 -31.64 -0.06 13.61
C VAL A 351 -33.01 -0.40 14.18
N PHE A 352 -33.03 -1.13 15.29
CA PHE A 352 -34.23 -1.25 16.14
C PHE A 352 -33.93 -0.57 17.47
N SER A 353 -34.61 0.53 17.74
CA SER A 353 -34.46 1.35 18.95
C SER A 353 -35.82 1.87 19.38
N ASP A 354 -36.03 2.06 20.68
CA ASP A 354 -37.28 2.59 21.25
C ASP A 354 -38.52 1.81 20.78
N ASN A 355 -38.43 0.48 20.76
CA ASN A 355 -39.41 -0.47 20.23
C ASN A 355 -39.85 -0.19 18.78
N ASN A 356 -39.00 0.43 17.98
CA ASN A 356 -39.30 0.80 16.60
C ASN A 356 -38.17 0.42 15.65
N PHE A 357 -38.57 -0.20 14.53
CA PHE A 357 -37.68 -0.40 13.40
C PHE A 357 -37.50 0.91 12.62
N ARG A 358 -36.25 1.24 12.31
CA ARG A 358 -35.85 2.38 11.49
C ARG A 358 -34.90 1.87 10.44
N ASP A 359 -35.08 2.37 9.22
CA ASP A 359 -34.28 1.90 8.11
C ASP A 359 -33.91 3.09 7.21
N PHE A 360 -32.61 3.31 7.09
CA PHE A 360 -31.98 4.41 6.37
C PHE A 360 -31.38 3.84 5.09
N SER A 361 -31.55 4.51 3.96
CA SER A 361 -31.09 3.97 2.69
C SER A 361 -30.45 5.03 1.79
N SER A 362 -29.66 4.54 0.85
CA SER A 362 -29.17 5.32 -0.28
C SER A 362 -30.32 5.75 -1.21
N ASN A 363 -29.99 6.55 -2.22
CA ASN A 363 -30.86 6.65 -3.38
C ASN A 363 -30.92 5.30 -4.10
N GLU A 364 -31.87 5.16 -5.02
CA GLU A 364 -31.97 3.99 -5.88
C GLU A 364 -30.72 3.81 -6.75
N ILE A 365 -30.17 2.60 -6.74
CA ILE A 365 -29.01 2.19 -7.51
C ILE A 365 -29.50 1.54 -8.79
N ASN A 366 -29.24 2.19 -9.92
CA ASN A 366 -29.73 1.74 -11.24
C ASN A 366 -28.70 0.92 -12.04
N ASP A 367 -27.43 0.96 -11.66
CA ASP A 367 -26.30 0.38 -12.38
C ASP A 367 -25.76 -0.90 -11.72
N TYR A 368 -26.57 -1.57 -10.90
CA TYR A 368 -26.18 -2.81 -10.23
C TYR A 368 -26.35 -4.04 -11.13
N SER A 369 -25.32 -4.90 -11.19
CA SER A 369 -25.33 -6.17 -11.92
C SER A 369 -25.09 -7.36 -10.98
N THR A 370 -25.97 -8.37 -11.02
CA THR A 370 -25.77 -9.63 -10.29
C THR A 370 -24.60 -10.41 -10.87
N GLY A 371 -23.85 -11.13 -10.05
CA GLY A 371 -22.67 -11.90 -10.48
C GLY A 371 -21.38 -11.08 -10.56
N GLU A 372 -21.45 -9.76 -10.37
CA GLU A 372 -20.29 -8.86 -10.34
C GLU A 372 -19.93 -8.47 -8.91
N TRP A 373 -18.64 -8.28 -8.65
CA TRP A 373 -18.17 -7.76 -7.37
C TRP A 373 -18.46 -6.25 -7.26
N THR A 374 -19.13 -5.87 -6.19
CA THR A 374 -19.48 -4.49 -5.86
C THR A 374 -19.00 -4.17 -4.46
N PHE A 375 -18.27 -3.07 -4.31
CA PHE A 375 -17.93 -2.55 -3.00
C PHE A 375 -19.11 -1.75 -2.46
N ILE A 376 -19.50 -2.01 -1.22
CA ILE A 376 -20.51 -1.22 -0.51
C ILE A 376 -19.95 -0.72 0.82
N ALA A 377 -20.39 0.46 1.23
CA ALA A 377 -20.11 0.98 2.57
C ALA A 377 -21.23 1.87 3.11
N ALA A 378 -21.29 1.99 4.44
CA ALA A 378 -22.05 3.01 5.13
C ALA A 378 -21.16 3.67 6.21
N SER A 379 -21.09 5.01 6.20
CA SER A 379 -20.29 5.80 7.14
C SER A 379 -21.18 6.80 7.86
N LYS A 380 -21.27 6.69 9.19
CA LYS A 380 -22.01 7.61 10.06
C LYS A 380 -21.05 8.56 10.76
N THR A 381 -21.27 9.85 10.55
CA THR A 381 -20.58 10.94 11.24
C THR A 381 -21.62 11.87 11.86
N ASN A 382 -21.63 11.94 13.19
CA ASN A 382 -22.65 12.62 13.99
C ASN A 382 -24.05 12.11 13.58
N ASP A 383 -24.95 13.02 13.21
CA ASP A 383 -26.34 12.71 12.89
C ASP A 383 -26.59 12.46 11.38
N GLN A 384 -25.54 12.14 10.63
CA GLN A 384 -25.61 11.85 9.19
C GLN A 384 -24.96 10.50 8.90
N ILE A 385 -25.63 9.69 8.08
CA ILE A 385 -25.07 8.47 7.49
C ILE A 385 -25.03 8.61 5.97
N LYS A 386 -23.88 8.34 5.38
CA LYS A 386 -23.66 8.28 3.94
C LYS A 386 -23.50 6.84 3.50
N PHE A 387 -23.94 6.54 2.28
CA PHE A 387 -23.87 5.23 1.65
C PHE A 387 -23.03 5.32 0.39
N TYR A 388 -22.21 4.30 0.16
CA TYR A 388 -21.25 4.29 -0.94
C TYR A 388 -21.34 2.99 -1.74
N GLN A 389 -21.25 3.13 -3.06
CA GLN A 389 -21.09 2.01 -3.99
C GLN A 389 -19.82 2.28 -4.79
N ASN A 390 -18.91 1.31 -4.85
CA ASN A 390 -17.66 1.43 -5.60
C ASN A 390 -16.89 2.72 -5.28
N GLY A 391 -16.83 3.06 -3.98
CA GLY A 391 -16.13 4.23 -3.45
C GLY A 391 -16.86 5.57 -3.59
N LEU A 392 -17.97 5.64 -4.34
CA LEU A 392 -18.72 6.88 -4.58
C LEU A 392 -19.97 6.96 -3.72
N GLU A 393 -20.30 8.16 -3.22
CA GLU A 393 -21.54 8.39 -2.45
C GLU A 393 -22.76 8.20 -3.36
N VAL A 394 -23.67 7.30 -2.96
CA VAL A 394 -24.93 7.00 -3.65
C VAL A 394 -26.16 7.46 -2.86
N GLY A 395 -25.97 8.09 -1.70
CA GLY A 395 -27.02 8.76 -0.95
C GLY A 395 -26.64 8.96 0.51
N SER A 396 -27.47 9.72 1.21
CA SER A 396 -27.30 10.00 2.64
C SER A 396 -28.64 10.20 3.34
N ALA A 397 -28.64 10.00 4.65
CA ALA A 397 -29.81 10.16 5.50
C ALA A 397 -29.44 10.75 6.86
N ALA A 398 -30.39 11.46 7.46
CA ALA A 398 -30.29 11.87 8.86
C ALA A 398 -30.59 10.69 9.78
N ILE A 399 -29.69 10.43 10.74
CA ILE A 399 -29.82 9.37 11.74
C ILE A 399 -29.55 9.94 13.13
N ASN A 400 -30.52 9.83 14.03
CA ASN A 400 -30.37 10.24 15.43
C ASN A 400 -30.93 9.15 16.35
N TYR A 401 -30.41 7.93 16.17
CA TYR A 401 -30.80 6.75 16.95
C TYR A 401 -29.55 5.98 17.34
N PRO A 402 -29.52 5.37 18.54
CA PRO A 402 -28.39 4.61 18.98
C PRO A 402 -28.29 3.28 18.21
N SER A 403 -27.07 2.91 17.86
CA SER A 403 -26.73 1.61 17.26
C SER A 403 -26.09 0.73 18.31
N ASN A 404 -26.94 0.01 19.05
CA ASN A 404 -26.51 -0.87 20.14
C ASN A 404 -26.55 -2.34 19.70
N SER A 405 -25.67 -3.16 20.27
CA SER A 405 -25.67 -4.62 20.12
C SER A 405 -25.34 -5.30 21.44
N ASN A 406 -26.18 -6.26 21.83
CA ASN A 406 -26.01 -7.05 23.05
C ASN A 406 -25.86 -8.55 22.75
N SER A 407 -25.47 -8.90 21.52
CA SER A 407 -25.37 -10.30 21.09
C SER A 407 -24.30 -10.50 20.03
N TYR A 408 -24.27 -11.70 19.46
CA TYR A 408 -23.41 -12.07 18.34
C TYR A 408 -23.57 -11.10 17.17
N MET A 409 -22.48 -10.93 16.43
CA MET A 409 -22.53 -10.32 15.10
C MET A 409 -22.58 -11.44 14.06
N SER A 410 -23.28 -11.20 12.96
CA SER A 410 -23.36 -12.12 11.84
C SER A 410 -23.00 -11.42 10.54
N ILE A 411 -22.19 -12.08 9.72
CA ILE A 411 -21.98 -11.71 8.32
C ILE A 411 -22.83 -12.64 7.46
N GLY A 412 -23.62 -12.07 6.55
CA GLY A 412 -24.48 -12.80 5.62
C GLY A 412 -25.93 -13.03 6.05
N CYS A 413 -26.37 -12.57 7.23
CA CYS A 413 -27.78 -12.64 7.66
C CYS A 413 -28.12 -11.64 8.77
N ARG A 414 -29.42 -11.50 9.08
CA ARG A 414 -29.92 -10.83 10.29
C ARG A 414 -30.41 -11.84 11.32
N GLN A 415 -30.23 -11.47 12.59
CA GLN A 415 -30.86 -12.14 13.71
C GLN A 415 -32.06 -11.35 14.24
N TYR A 416 -33.27 -11.88 14.10
CA TYR A 416 -34.50 -11.30 14.64
C TYR A 416 -34.66 -11.62 16.14
N GLY A 417 -34.37 -12.84 16.58
CA GLY A 417 -34.44 -13.23 17.99
C GLY A 417 -33.36 -14.24 18.36
N SER A 418 -33.33 -14.73 19.60
CA SER A 418 -32.22 -15.57 20.11
C SER A 418 -31.85 -16.76 19.22
N ASN A 419 -32.78 -17.29 18.41
CA ASN A 419 -32.51 -18.32 17.40
C ASN A 419 -33.28 -18.11 16.08
N ASN A 420 -33.76 -16.89 15.81
CA ASN A 420 -34.53 -16.61 14.59
C ASN A 420 -33.67 -15.76 13.65
N LEU A 421 -33.31 -16.33 12.50
CA LEU A 421 -32.46 -15.71 11.49
C LEU A 421 -33.26 -15.48 10.21
N ASN A 422 -33.00 -14.36 9.52
CA ASN A 422 -33.65 -14.01 8.26
C ASN A 422 -32.75 -13.11 7.39
N GLU A 423 -33.27 -12.70 6.24
CA GLU A 423 -32.59 -11.77 5.31
C GLU A 423 -31.18 -12.27 4.92
N PHE A 424 -31.09 -13.57 4.63
CA PHE A 424 -29.87 -14.25 4.25
C PHE A 424 -29.35 -13.77 2.90
N LEU A 425 -28.03 -13.57 2.80
CA LEU A 425 -27.37 -13.24 1.56
C LEU A 425 -27.23 -14.50 0.67
N ASN A 426 -27.59 -14.36 -0.59
CA ASN A 426 -27.36 -15.35 -1.65
C ASN A 426 -26.29 -14.81 -2.60
N GLY A 427 -25.05 -15.29 -2.47
CA GLY A 427 -23.91 -14.70 -3.15
C GLY A 427 -22.58 -14.95 -2.45
N LYS A 428 -21.64 -14.03 -2.63
CA LYS A 428 -20.32 -14.03 -2.00
C LYS A 428 -20.08 -12.72 -1.25
N ILE A 429 -19.29 -12.78 -0.18
CA ILE A 429 -18.82 -11.62 0.57
C ILE A 429 -17.31 -11.76 0.75
N ASP A 430 -16.62 -10.63 0.63
CA ASP A 430 -15.18 -10.47 0.75
C ASP A 430 -14.87 -9.16 1.50
N ASP A 431 -13.71 -9.10 2.17
CA ASP A 431 -13.12 -7.90 2.76
C ASP A 431 -14.08 -7.05 3.63
N VAL A 432 -14.64 -7.66 4.68
CA VAL A 432 -15.54 -6.97 5.62
C VAL A 432 -14.72 -6.16 6.61
N LYS A 433 -14.97 -4.85 6.70
CA LYS A 433 -14.31 -3.95 7.67
C LYS A 433 -15.32 -3.16 8.47
N ILE A 434 -15.04 -3.00 9.77
CA ILE A 434 -15.89 -2.25 10.70
C ILE A 434 -15.02 -1.29 11.52
N PHE A 435 -15.43 -0.03 11.54
CA PHE A 435 -14.80 1.04 12.28
C PHE A 435 -15.75 1.64 13.31
N ASN A 436 -15.24 2.03 14.48
CA ASN A 436 -15.96 2.82 15.49
C ASN A 436 -15.89 4.35 15.22
N THR A 437 -15.54 4.73 13.99
CA THR A 437 -15.47 6.12 13.53
C THR A 437 -16.11 6.25 12.15
N GLY A 438 -16.57 7.46 11.83
CA GLY A 438 -17.12 7.82 10.54
C GLY A 438 -16.00 8.23 9.60
N LEU A 439 -15.75 7.43 8.57
CA LEU A 439 -14.75 7.71 7.55
C LEU A 439 -15.25 8.76 6.57
N THR A 440 -14.34 9.62 6.11
CA THR A 440 -14.61 10.62 5.07
C THR A 440 -14.72 9.99 3.68
N ASP A 441 -15.29 10.72 2.72
CA ASP A 441 -15.45 10.28 1.33
C ASP A 441 -14.11 9.82 0.72
N GLN A 442 -13.01 10.55 0.99
CA GLN A 442 -11.68 10.18 0.50
C GLN A 442 -11.17 8.88 1.15
N GLN A 443 -11.44 8.67 2.44
CA GLN A 443 -11.01 7.45 3.12
C GLN A 443 -11.77 6.22 2.59
N ILE A 444 -13.07 6.37 2.31
CA ILE A 444 -13.88 5.33 1.65
C ILE A 444 -13.38 5.08 0.22
N TRP A 445 -13.10 6.14 -0.54
CA TRP A 445 -12.53 6.03 -1.87
C TRP A 445 -11.19 5.28 -1.88
N ASN A 446 -10.28 5.61 -0.96
CA ASN A 446 -9.01 4.92 -0.81
C ASN A 446 -9.22 3.44 -0.46
N MET A 447 -10.15 3.13 0.44
CA MET A 447 -10.48 1.75 0.79
C MET A 447 -10.99 0.96 -0.42
N TYR A 448 -11.88 1.55 -1.22
CA TYR A 448 -12.32 0.96 -2.48
C TYR A 448 -11.16 0.77 -3.48
N LYS A 449 -10.30 1.79 -3.65
CA LYS A 449 -9.24 1.80 -4.67
C LYS A 449 -7.96 1.05 -4.31
N SER A 450 -7.71 0.79 -3.03
CA SER A 450 -6.59 -0.02 -2.51
C SER A 450 -6.61 -1.49 -2.99
N THR A 451 -7.55 -1.83 -3.87
CA THR A 451 -7.89 -3.18 -4.29
C THR A 451 -7.62 -3.34 -5.81
N THR A 452 -6.37 -3.57 -6.22
CA THR A 452 -6.05 -3.85 -7.65
C THR A 452 -5.47 -5.25 -7.84
N THR A 453 -5.56 -5.79 -9.06
CA THR A 453 -4.90 -7.03 -9.46
C THR A 453 -3.46 -6.77 -9.88
N ALA A 454 -2.60 -7.76 -9.70
CA ALA A 454 -1.25 -7.71 -10.23
C ALA A 454 -1.27 -7.74 -11.78
N PRO A 455 -0.39 -7.00 -12.47
CA PRO A 455 -0.26 -7.11 -13.93
C PRO A 455 0.25 -8.49 -14.36
N ASN A 456 -0.20 -8.98 -15.51
CA ASN A 456 0.36 -10.15 -16.17
C ASN A 456 1.52 -9.75 -17.08
N LEU A 457 2.68 -10.36 -16.88
CA LEU A 457 3.89 -10.10 -17.66
C LEU A 457 3.81 -10.81 -19.02
N ILE A 458 3.95 -10.06 -20.12
CA ILE A 458 3.78 -10.58 -21.48
C ILE A 458 5.12 -10.89 -22.13
N PHE A 459 6.07 -9.95 -22.09
CA PHE A 459 7.37 -10.10 -22.74
C PHE A 459 8.46 -9.31 -22.00
N PRO A 460 9.68 -9.83 -21.82
CA PRO A 460 10.09 -11.20 -22.09
C PRO A 460 9.35 -12.22 -21.21
N GLY A 461 8.96 -13.35 -21.81
CA GLY A 461 8.26 -14.42 -21.09
C GLY A 461 9.15 -15.07 -20.02
N ASP A 462 8.53 -15.74 -19.05
CA ASP A 462 9.27 -16.43 -17.99
C ASP A 462 10.18 -17.53 -18.54
N ASP A 463 11.36 -17.65 -17.94
CA ASP A 463 12.49 -18.49 -18.34
C ASP A 463 12.91 -18.39 -19.83
N SER A 464 12.63 -17.26 -20.48
CA SER A 464 12.97 -17.06 -21.89
C SER A 464 14.46 -16.72 -22.12
N THR A 465 14.95 -16.94 -23.34
CA THR A 465 16.28 -16.50 -23.77
C THR A 465 16.16 -15.59 -24.98
N LEU A 466 16.67 -14.37 -24.87
CA LEU A 466 16.76 -13.41 -25.97
C LEU A 466 18.15 -13.51 -26.63
N VAL A 467 18.18 -13.67 -27.95
CA VAL A 467 19.43 -13.74 -28.71
C VAL A 467 19.63 -12.44 -29.47
N ASN A 468 20.77 -11.77 -29.25
CA ASN A 468 21.14 -10.49 -29.89
C ASN A 468 19.99 -9.45 -29.91
N PRO A 469 19.39 -9.09 -28.77
CA PRO A 469 18.37 -8.05 -28.75
C PRO A 469 18.94 -6.73 -29.32
N SER A 470 18.36 -6.26 -30.44
CA SER A 470 18.64 -4.93 -31.05
C SER A 470 18.44 -3.83 -30.00
N PRO A 471 19.10 -2.66 -30.06
CA PRO A 471 19.83 -2.02 -28.96
C PRO A 471 19.04 -1.67 -27.68
N ALA A 472 17.73 -1.87 -27.66
CA ALA A 472 16.88 -1.82 -26.49
C ALA A 472 15.90 -3.02 -26.41
N ILE A 473 15.71 -3.58 -25.21
CA ILE A 473 14.68 -4.60 -24.94
C ILE A 473 13.40 -3.90 -24.51
N VAL A 474 12.27 -4.36 -25.03
CA VAL A 474 10.96 -3.95 -24.54
C VAL A 474 10.50 -4.94 -23.47
N LEU A 475 10.14 -4.43 -22.29
CA LEU A 475 9.39 -5.14 -21.27
C LEU A 475 7.93 -4.71 -21.41
N ASP A 476 7.02 -5.66 -21.60
CA ASP A 476 5.60 -5.42 -21.92
C ASP A 476 4.72 -6.26 -20.99
N TRP A 477 3.68 -5.64 -20.44
CA TRP A 477 2.69 -6.27 -19.56
C TRP A 477 1.29 -5.83 -19.93
N ASP A 478 0.27 -6.53 -19.42
CA ASP A 478 -1.11 -6.15 -19.66
C ASP A 478 -1.45 -4.83 -18.95
N SER A 479 -2.37 -4.06 -19.54
CA SER A 479 -2.87 -2.86 -18.88
C SER A 479 -4.03 -3.25 -17.96
N THR A 480 -3.94 -2.90 -16.69
CA THR A 480 -5.04 -3.06 -15.75
C THR A 480 -5.89 -1.81 -15.77
N ILE A 481 -7.21 -1.93 -15.97
CA ILE A 481 -8.11 -0.79 -16.23
C ILE A 481 -8.17 0.25 -15.10
N THR A 482 -7.72 -0.12 -13.89
CA THR A 482 -7.77 0.71 -12.68
C THR A 482 -6.41 1.28 -12.27
N ALA A 483 -5.34 1.03 -13.02
CA ALA A 483 -4.02 1.60 -12.78
C ALA A 483 -3.85 2.94 -13.48
N ASN A 484 -3.39 3.93 -12.73
CA ASN A 484 -2.95 5.23 -13.27
C ASN A 484 -1.47 5.16 -13.66
N GLU A 485 -0.71 4.35 -12.94
CA GLU A 485 0.72 4.18 -13.05
C GLU A 485 1.11 2.71 -12.77
N TYR A 486 2.34 2.34 -13.12
CA TYR A 486 2.95 1.05 -12.87
C TYR A 486 4.33 1.26 -12.28
N ARG A 487 4.71 0.49 -11.25
CA ARG A 487 6.11 0.42 -10.81
C ARG A 487 6.74 -0.85 -11.37
N LEU A 488 7.82 -0.69 -12.12
CA LEU A 488 8.61 -1.77 -12.71
C LEU A 488 9.89 -1.95 -11.90
N LEU A 489 10.20 -3.19 -11.54
CA LEU A 489 11.51 -3.59 -11.03
C LEU A 489 12.22 -4.52 -12.02
N ILE A 490 13.51 -4.31 -12.23
CA ILE A 490 14.43 -5.23 -12.91
C ILE A 490 15.60 -5.50 -11.96
N ALA A 491 15.99 -6.77 -11.78
CA ALA A 491 17.06 -7.19 -10.90
C ALA A 491 17.92 -8.30 -11.52
N ASN A 492 19.16 -8.43 -11.03
CA ASN A 492 20.09 -9.49 -11.44
C ASN A 492 19.94 -10.78 -10.61
N ASP A 493 18.99 -10.81 -9.68
CA ASP A 493 18.65 -11.96 -8.86
C ASP A 493 17.14 -12.06 -8.63
N SER A 494 16.64 -13.28 -8.46
CA SER A 494 15.20 -13.56 -8.33
C SER A 494 14.59 -13.07 -7.02
N LEU A 495 15.42 -12.69 -6.04
CA LEU A 495 14.98 -12.13 -4.77
C LEU A 495 14.98 -10.59 -4.78
N PHE A 496 15.37 -9.97 -5.91
CA PHE A 496 15.46 -8.52 -6.07
C PHE A 496 16.37 -7.84 -5.02
N ASN A 497 17.45 -8.49 -4.60
CA ASN A 497 18.45 -7.88 -3.72
C ASN A 497 19.35 -6.88 -4.47
N ILE A 498 19.57 -7.13 -5.77
CA ILE A 498 20.39 -6.33 -6.67
C ILE A 498 19.47 -5.76 -7.75
N ILE A 499 18.72 -4.72 -7.37
CA ILE A 499 17.85 -3.99 -8.28
C ILE A 499 18.70 -3.16 -9.24
N VAL A 500 18.47 -3.32 -10.53
CA VAL A 500 19.09 -2.57 -11.60
C VAL A 500 18.19 -1.41 -12.04
N TYR A 501 16.88 -1.64 -12.12
CA TYR A 501 15.89 -0.60 -12.40
C TYR A 501 14.74 -0.63 -11.41
N ASP A 502 14.34 0.56 -10.99
CA ASP A 502 13.14 0.83 -10.24
C ASP A 502 12.54 2.13 -10.75
N THR A 503 11.42 2.02 -11.47
CA THR A 503 10.83 3.18 -12.14
C THR A 503 9.31 3.11 -12.12
N ILE A 504 8.69 4.29 -12.10
CA ILE A 504 7.24 4.48 -12.24
C ILE A 504 6.93 4.90 -13.68
N LEU A 505 5.90 4.31 -14.27
CA LEU A 505 5.52 4.46 -15.67
C LEU A 505 4.00 4.65 -15.78
N THR A 506 3.56 5.50 -16.71
CA THR A 506 2.12 5.73 -16.96
C THR A 506 1.56 4.84 -18.08
N ILE A 507 2.42 4.01 -18.69
CA ILE A 507 2.08 3.08 -19.76
C ILE A 507 2.53 1.67 -19.39
N SER A 508 1.89 0.65 -19.95
CA SER A 508 2.16 -0.77 -19.62
C SER A 508 3.34 -1.38 -20.40
N SER A 509 4.36 -0.57 -20.72
CA SER A 509 5.59 -1.04 -21.35
C SER A 509 6.78 -0.18 -20.97
N PHE A 510 7.98 -0.75 -21.07
CA PHE A 510 9.25 -0.09 -20.79
C PHE A 510 10.30 -0.49 -21.82
N THR A 511 11.02 0.48 -22.36
CA THR A 511 12.16 0.23 -23.24
C THR A 511 13.45 0.40 -22.46
N PHE A 512 14.20 -0.69 -22.37
CA PHE A 512 15.45 -0.79 -21.65
C PHE A 512 16.63 -0.74 -22.61
N ASP A 513 17.50 0.27 -22.52
CA ASP A 513 18.59 0.55 -23.47
C ASP A 513 20.00 0.72 -22.84
N ASP A 514 20.12 0.74 -21.51
CA ASP A 514 21.40 0.86 -20.81
C ASP A 514 21.85 -0.46 -20.16
N TRP A 515 22.71 -1.17 -20.89
CA TRP A 515 23.24 -2.48 -20.58
C TRP A 515 24.28 -2.52 -19.46
N SER A 516 24.75 -1.38 -18.96
CA SER A 516 25.97 -1.30 -18.16
C SER A 516 25.87 -1.94 -16.77
N ALA A 517 24.65 -2.10 -16.25
CA ALA A 517 24.38 -2.60 -14.90
C ALA A 517 23.66 -3.96 -14.86
N ILE A 518 23.39 -4.58 -16.02
CA ILE A 518 22.68 -5.86 -16.12
C ILE A 518 23.63 -7.05 -16.25
N ASN A 519 23.33 -8.12 -15.52
CA ASN A 519 23.90 -9.44 -15.74
C ASN A 519 23.06 -10.19 -16.78
N PHE A 520 23.67 -10.54 -17.91
CA PHE A 520 22.99 -11.22 -19.01
C PHE A 520 22.51 -12.64 -18.66
N GLU A 521 23.02 -13.21 -17.58
CA GLU A 521 22.53 -14.46 -17.01
C GLU A 521 21.68 -14.13 -15.76
N ASN A 522 20.37 -14.36 -15.83
CA ASN A 522 19.37 -14.16 -14.77
C ASN A 522 18.85 -12.72 -14.58
N ILE A 523 18.25 -12.16 -15.62
CA ILE A 523 17.49 -10.91 -15.51
C ILE A 523 16.10 -11.26 -14.99
N ASN A 524 15.72 -10.70 -13.85
CA ASN A 524 14.42 -10.91 -13.22
C ASN A 524 13.66 -9.60 -13.25
N TRP A 525 12.36 -9.65 -13.54
CA TRP A 525 11.54 -8.45 -13.58
C TRP A 525 10.12 -8.72 -13.09
N LYS A 526 9.51 -7.67 -12.52
CA LYS A 526 8.13 -7.69 -12.03
C LYS A 526 7.55 -6.29 -12.05
N VAL A 527 6.22 -6.22 -12.11
CA VAL A 527 5.48 -4.96 -12.19
C VAL A 527 4.36 -4.97 -11.17
N ARG A 528 4.03 -3.82 -10.59
CA ARG A 528 2.78 -3.64 -9.84
C ARG A 528 2.06 -2.40 -10.30
N THR A 529 0.76 -2.37 -10.06
CA THR A 529 -0.10 -1.22 -10.34
C THR A 529 0.03 -0.15 -9.25
N ILE A 530 -0.19 1.10 -9.64
CA ILE A 530 -0.34 2.26 -8.76
C ILE A 530 -1.59 3.02 -9.22
N ASN A 531 -2.44 3.41 -8.28
CA ASN A 531 -3.58 4.27 -8.54
C ASN A 531 -3.81 5.26 -7.38
N ASP A 532 -4.83 6.10 -7.50
CA ASP A 532 -5.16 7.13 -6.51
C ASP A 532 -5.49 6.59 -5.11
N GLY A 533 -5.74 5.28 -4.97
CA GLY A 533 -5.97 4.61 -3.69
C GLY A 533 -4.79 3.80 -3.14
N GLY A 534 -3.64 3.78 -3.82
CA GLY A 534 -2.42 3.11 -3.37
C GLY A 534 -1.80 2.18 -4.40
N THR A 535 -0.90 1.29 -3.95
CA THR A 535 -0.19 0.33 -4.81
C THR A 535 -0.82 -1.05 -4.73
N GLY A 536 -1.00 -1.70 -5.88
CA GLY A 536 -1.45 -3.09 -5.96
C GLY A 536 -0.38 -4.13 -5.64
N PRO A 537 -0.76 -5.42 -5.67
CA PRO A 537 0.18 -6.53 -5.54
C PRO A 537 1.15 -6.56 -6.74
N TRP A 538 2.33 -7.12 -6.50
CA TRP A 538 3.29 -7.41 -7.57
C TRP A 538 2.79 -8.54 -8.46
N SER A 539 3.13 -8.46 -9.75
CA SER A 539 3.08 -9.59 -10.67
C SER A 539 3.94 -10.74 -10.14
N GLU A 540 3.69 -11.94 -10.66
CA GLU A 540 4.71 -12.99 -10.65
C GLU A 540 6.02 -12.44 -11.24
N THR A 541 7.14 -13.02 -10.80
CA THR A 541 8.45 -12.64 -11.32
C THR A 541 8.73 -13.43 -12.57
N ASN A 542 8.93 -12.75 -13.69
CA ASN A 542 9.48 -13.38 -14.88
C ASN A 542 11.00 -13.28 -14.85
N ARG A 543 11.66 -14.33 -15.34
CA ARG A 543 13.09 -14.34 -15.60
C ARG A 543 13.37 -14.47 -17.10
N PHE A 544 14.42 -13.83 -17.58
CA PHE A 544 14.96 -14.09 -18.91
C PHE A 544 16.49 -13.96 -18.95
N ASN A 545 17.10 -14.55 -19.97
CA ASN A 545 18.54 -14.48 -20.24
C ASN A 545 18.80 -13.77 -21.56
N ILE A 546 20.02 -13.26 -21.71
CA ILE A 546 20.50 -12.68 -22.96
C ILE A 546 21.74 -13.44 -23.43
N VAL A 547 21.71 -13.84 -24.69
CA VAL A 547 22.86 -14.44 -25.36
C VAL A 547 23.30 -13.52 -26.48
N LEU A 548 24.55 -13.04 -26.38
CA LEU A 548 25.23 -12.31 -27.44
C LEU A 548 26.06 -13.30 -28.26
N THR A 549 25.71 -13.53 -29.52
CA THR A 549 26.50 -14.38 -30.43
C THR A 549 27.12 -13.54 -31.53
N ASP A 550 28.37 -13.84 -31.87
CA ASP A 550 29.09 -13.16 -32.96
C ASP A 550 28.35 -13.30 -34.30
N VAL A 551 28.54 -12.29 -35.16
CA VAL A 551 27.62 -11.93 -36.25
C VAL A 551 27.40 -13.07 -37.25
N LYS A 552 26.15 -13.49 -37.35
CA LYS A 552 25.53 -13.93 -38.59
C LYS A 552 24.14 -13.32 -38.66
N ASP A 553 23.86 -12.64 -39.77
CA ASP A 553 22.71 -11.77 -40.00
C ASP A 553 21.37 -12.33 -39.49
N GLU A 554 20.49 -11.38 -39.11
CA GLU A 554 19.04 -11.47 -38.79
C GLU A 554 18.69 -11.53 -37.29
N THR A 555 17.72 -10.79 -36.72
CA THR A 555 16.73 -9.82 -37.19
C THR A 555 16.76 -8.60 -36.25
N GLN A 556 17.09 -7.41 -36.76
CA GLN A 556 16.99 -6.18 -35.99
C GLN A 556 15.51 -5.83 -35.75
N LEU A 557 15.12 -5.62 -34.48
CA LEU A 557 13.84 -4.97 -34.19
C LEU A 557 13.86 -3.56 -34.81
N PRO A 558 12.77 -3.15 -35.48
CA PRO A 558 12.72 -1.85 -36.13
C PRO A 558 12.81 -0.71 -35.12
N THR A 559 13.62 0.29 -35.42
CA THR A 559 13.82 1.47 -34.56
C THR A 559 12.89 2.63 -34.90
N GLU A 560 12.12 2.52 -35.99
CA GLU A 560 11.15 3.52 -36.42
C GLU A 560 9.86 2.88 -36.92
N PHE A 561 8.78 3.67 -36.93
CA PHE A 561 7.54 3.29 -37.60
C PHE A 561 7.75 3.40 -39.11
N ALA A 562 7.62 2.29 -39.85
CA ALA A 562 7.83 2.26 -41.28
C ALA A 562 6.81 1.37 -42.00
N LEU A 563 6.32 1.84 -43.14
CA LEU A 563 5.59 1.01 -44.10
C LEU A 563 6.59 0.56 -45.19
N LEU A 564 6.78 -0.74 -45.33
CA LEU A 564 7.73 -1.29 -46.29
C LEU A 564 7.11 -1.40 -47.67
N GLN A 565 7.96 -1.48 -48.69
CA GLN A 565 7.49 -1.64 -50.06
C GLN A 565 6.74 -2.96 -50.19
N ASN A 566 5.49 -2.89 -50.64
CA ASN A 566 4.67 -4.07 -50.85
C ASN A 566 5.30 -4.98 -51.93
N TYR A 567 5.35 -6.29 -51.66
CA TYR A 567 5.90 -7.26 -52.60
C TYR A 567 4.97 -8.47 -52.73
N PRO A 568 4.74 -8.97 -53.95
CA PRO A 568 5.21 -8.44 -55.24
C PRO A 568 4.47 -7.17 -55.70
N ASN A 569 5.18 -6.22 -56.31
CA ASN A 569 4.65 -5.00 -56.93
C ASN A 569 4.28 -5.23 -58.42
N PRO A 570 3.38 -4.43 -59.02
CA PRO A 570 1.96 -4.63 -59.14
C PRO A 570 1.59 -5.18 -60.54
N PHE A 571 1.65 -6.50 -60.71
CA PHE A 571 0.96 -7.24 -61.78
C PHE A 571 0.46 -8.61 -61.30
N ASN A 572 0.34 -8.77 -59.98
CA ASN A 572 -0.11 -9.99 -59.32
C ASN A 572 -1.43 -9.75 -58.57
N PRO A 573 -2.32 -10.75 -58.48
CA PRO A 573 -3.62 -10.63 -57.83
C PRO A 573 -3.55 -10.51 -56.29
N SER A 574 -2.37 -10.63 -55.70
CA SER A 574 -2.11 -10.43 -54.27
C SER A 574 -0.73 -9.79 -54.08
N THR A 575 -0.59 -9.04 -52.98
CA THR A 575 0.65 -8.41 -52.54
C THR A 575 0.69 -8.45 -51.02
N ASN A 576 1.87 -8.55 -50.43
CA ASN A 576 2.05 -8.51 -48.98
C ASN A 576 2.51 -7.11 -48.59
N ILE A 577 1.95 -6.58 -47.50
CA ILE A 577 2.23 -5.22 -47.02
C ILE A 577 2.89 -5.35 -45.67
N GLN A 578 4.22 -5.31 -45.66
CA GLN A 578 4.97 -5.34 -44.42
C GLN A 578 5.03 -3.96 -43.78
N TYR A 579 4.93 -3.90 -42.47
CA TYR A 579 5.13 -2.69 -41.69
C TYR A 579 5.89 -3.00 -40.40
N ALA A 580 6.58 -1.99 -39.89
CA ALA A 580 7.48 -2.06 -38.77
C ALA A 580 7.07 -1.02 -37.73
N ILE A 581 7.09 -1.40 -36.45
CA ILE A 581 6.79 -0.49 -35.33
C ILE A 581 7.83 -0.62 -34.23
N ALA A 582 8.31 0.54 -33.76
CA ALA A 582 9.42 0.63 -32.81
C ALA A 582 9.03 0.47 -31.34
N ASN A 583 7.78 0.75 -31.02
CA ASN A 583 7.20 0.66 -29.68
C ASN A 583 5.70 0.34 -29.77
N ARG A 584 5.12 -0.10 -28.64
CA ARG A 584 3.71 -0.45 -28.55
C ARG A 584 2.85 0.76 -28.88
N GLN A 585 2.01 0.62 -29.90
CA GLN A 585 1.13 1.68 -30.36
C GLN A 585 -0.10 1.11 -31.06
N PHE A 586 -1.16 1.90 -31.12
CA PHE A 586 -2.33 1.56 -31.90
C PHE A 586 -2.03 1.74 -33.39
N VAL A 587 -2.17 0.68 -34.19
CA VAL A 587 -1.86 0.69 -35.62
C VAL A 587 -3.13 0.57 -36.43
N GLN A 588 -3.26 1.45 -37.43
CA GLN A 588 -4.31 1.37 -38.44
C GLN A 588 -3.70 1.35 -39.85
N LEU A 589 -3.92 0.28 -40.59
CA LEU A 589 -3.48 0.14 -41.99
C LEU A 589 -4.70 0.11 -42.90
N LYS A 590 -4.81 1.08 -43.81
CA LYS A 590 -5.95 1.26 -44.71
C LYS A 590 -5.52 1.36 -46.16
N VAL A 591 -6.32 0.80 -47.06
CA VAL A 591 -6.14 0.86 -48.51
C VAL A 591 -7.16 1.82 -49.10
N TYR A 592 -6.70 2.74 -49.96
CA TYR A 592 -7.55 3.71 -50.64
C TYR A 592 -7.46 3.54 -52.16
N ASP A 593 -8.53 3.87 -52.88
CA ASP A 593 -8.49 3.98 -54.34
C ASP A 593 -7.84 5.29 -54.80
N VAL A 594 -7.63 5.44 -56.12
CA VAL A 594 -7.05 6.64 -56.72
C VAL A 594 -7.90 7.91 -56.56
N LEU A 595 -9.15 7.77 -56.12
CA LEU A 595 -10.06 8.87 -55.83
C LEU A 595 -10.08 9.21 -54.32
N GLY A 596 -9.34 8.47 -53.49
CA GLY A 596 -9.26 8.67 -52.04
C GLY A 596 -10.37 7.97 -51.25
N ASN A 597 -11.15 7.07 -51.84
CA ASN A 597 -12.14 6.30 -51.11
C ASN A 597 -11.47 5.11 -50.39
N GLU A 598 -11.85 4.86 -49.14
CA GLU A 598 -11.36 3.70 -48.38
C GLU A 598 -11.93 2.40 -48.96
N ILE A 599 -11.05 1.46 -49.32
CA ILE A 599 -11.39 0.17 -49.91
C ILE A 599 -11.34 -0.95 -48.88
N ALA A 600 -10.39 -0.89 -47.94
CA ALA A 600 -10.27 -1.86 -46.84
C ALA A 600 -9.46 -1.30 -45.67
N THR A 601 -9.78 -1.76 -44.46
CA THR A 601 -8.91 -1.67 -43.28
C THR A 601 -8.30 -3.04 -43.03
N LEU A 602 -6.98 -3.14 -43.08
CA LEU A 602 -6.22 -4.39 -42.94
C LEU A 602 -5.77 -4.64 -41.50
N VAL A 603 -5.48 -3.57 -40.75
CA VAL A 603 -5.07 -3.62 -39.33
C VAL A 603 -5.80 -2.52 -38.58
N ASN A 604 -6.29 -2.80 -37.38
CA ASN A 604 -6.97 -1.84 -36.49
C ASN A 604 -6.93 -2.31 -35.03
N GLU A 605 -5.73 -2.43 -34.48
CA GLU A 605 -5.51 -2.95 -33.12
C GLU A 605 -4.20 -2.41 -32.54
N GLU A 606 -4.00 -2.57 -31.23
CA GLU A 606 -2.69 -2.36 -30.62
C GLU A 606 -1.71 -3.46 -31.05
N LYS A 607 -0.48 -3.07 -31.36
CA LYS A 607 0.61 -3.99 -31.69
C LYS A 607 1.84 -3.63 -30.85
N SER A 608 2.56 -4.64 -30.35
CA SER A 608 3.87 -4.48 -29.67
C SER A 608 4.99 -4.22 -30.68
N ALA A 609 6.21 -3.88 -30.25
CA ALA A 609 7.32 -3.61 -31.18
C ALA A 609 7.63 -4.85 -32.05
N GLY A 610 7.83 -4.64 -33.35
CA GLY A 610 8.10 -5.74 -34.30
C GLY A 610 7.83 -5.40 -35.76
N THR A 611 8.14 -6.36 -36.63
CA THR A 611 7.79 -6.33 -38.07
C THR A 611 6.64 -7.28 -38.32
N TYR A 612 5.64 -6.81 -39.05
CA TYR A 612 4.39 -7.50 -39.34
C TYR A 612 4.17 -7.54 -40.85
N GLU A 613 3.44 -8.54 -41.35
CA GLU A 613 3.10 -8.75 -42.77
C GLU A 613 1.59 -8.87 -42.98
#